data_AF-A0A7J6KNK1-F1
#
_entry.id   AF-A0A7J6KNK1-F1
#
_cell.length_a   1.000
_cell.length_b   1.000
_cell.length_c   1.000
_cell.angle_alpha   90.00
_cell.angle_beta   90.00
_cell.angle_gamma   90.00
#
_symmetry.space_group_name_H-M   'P 1'
#
loop_
_entity.id
_entity.type
_entity.pdbx_description
1 polymer ?
#
loop_
_entity_poly.entity_id
_entity_poly.type
_entity_poly.pdbx_seq_one_letter_code
_entity_poly.pdbx_strand_id
1 'polypeptide(L)'
;DWSACNWCGKDLKEGQKVGLLVSKSPVDQLFILVDGAVVAEGPRNIPTGRPLYGVVDLIGSTNAVALSDPETTPLPPAALQLVPKAVPSSSGRSESGRIAFRLPSRQTRSRNESKKGTSSSVAGGSVAGDKAAFEMPSFHGSQSF
;
A
#
# COMPACT_ATOMS: atom_id res chain seq x y z
N ASP A 1 4.55 -10.76 1.43
CA ASP A 1 4.13 -12.12 1.82
C ASP A 1 2.82 -11.98 2.58
N TRP A 2 1.73 -12.59 2.09
CA TRP A 2 0.41 -12.58 2.76
C TRP A 2 0.25 -13.75 3.73
N SER A 3 1.28 -14.60 3.87
CA SER A 3 1.28 -15.79 4.73
C SER A 3 0.96 -15.50 6.21
N ALA A 4 1.17 -14.26 6.67
CA ALA A 4 0.92 -13.84 8.05
C ALA A 4 -0.47 -13.21 8.28
N CYS A 5 -1.26 -12.97 7.24
CA CYS A 5 -2.61 -12.41 7.38
C CYS A 5 -3.62 -13.53 7.65
N ASN A 6 -3.90 -13.76 8.93
CA ASN A 6 -4.84 -14.75 9.44
C ASN A 6 -6.32 -14.30 9.43
N TRP A 7 -6.63 -13.15 8.84
CA TRP A 7 -8.01 -12.70 8.66
C TRP A 7 -8.69 -13.39 7.46
N CYS A 8 -9.92 -13.84 7.66
CA CYS A 8 -10.75 -14.47 6.63
C CYS A 8 -12.12 -13.79 6.57
N GLY A 9 -12.51 -13.29 5.39
CA GLY A 9 -13.81 -12.64 5.20
C GLY A 9 -15.03 -13.56 5.33
N LYS A 10 -14.84 -14.90 5.39
CA LYS A 10 -15.93 -15.87 5.49
C LYS A 10 -16.79 -15.71 6.76
N ASP A 11 -16.22 -15.13 7.80
CA ASP A 11 -16.86 -14.94 9.10
C ASP A 11 -17.56 -13.58 9.21
N LEU A 12 -17.52 -12.76 8.15
CA LEU A 12 -18.23 -11.48 8.08
C LEU A 12 -19.74 -11.71 8.03
N LYS A 13 -20.45 -10.87 8.77
CA LYS A 13 -21.91 -10.84 8.82
C LYS A 13 -22.44 -9.57 8.17
N GLU A 14 -23.67 -9.65 7.69
CA GLU A 14 -24.39 -8.48 7.18
C GLU A 14 -24.41 -7.35 8.23
N GLY A 15 -24.15 -6.13 7.77
CA GLY A 15 -24.08 -4.94 8.61
C GLY A 15 -22.71 -4.64 9.24
N GLN A 16 -21.76 -5.59 9.21
CA GLN A 16 -20.40 -5.31 9.69
C GLN A 16 -19.64 -4.39 8.73
N LYS A 17 -18.77 -3.55 9.30
CA LYS A 17 -17.98 -2.58 8.54
C LYS A 17 -16.54 -3.06 8.42
N VAL A 18 -16.06 -3.22 7.19
CA VAL A 18 -14.66 -3.53 6.92
C VAL A 18 -13.93 -2.26 6.51
N GLY A 19 -12.77 -2.00 7.11
CA GLY A 19 -11.91 -0.87 6.82
C GLY A 19 -10.50 -1.31 6.43
N LEU A 20 -9.87 -0.53 5.56
CA LEU A 20 -8.46 -0.64 5.24
C LEU A 20 -7.76 0.65 5.66
N LEU A 21 -6.71 0.52 6.46
CA LEU A 21 -5.90 1.65 6.91
C LEU A 21 -4.47 1.49 6.43
N VAL A 22 -3.93 2.50 5.75
CA VAL A 22 -2.50 2.56 5.42
C VAL A 22 -1.85 3.58 6.35
N SER A 23 -1.00 3.11 7.27
CA SER A 23 -0.19 3.99 8.13
C SER A 23 1.16 4.29 7.49
N LYS A 24 1.71 5.48 7.78
CA LYS A 24 2.99 6.00 7.22
C LYS A 24 4.21 5.84 8.13
N SER A 25 4.07 5.29 9.33
CA SER A 25 5.23 5.15 10.24
C SER A 25 4.99 4.11 11.33
N PRO A 26 6.03 3.35 11.74
CA PRO A 26 7.44 3.45 11.32
C PRO A 26 7.76 2.77 9.98
N VAL A 27 6.84 1.97 9.45
CA VAL A 27 6.90 1.35 8.13
C VAL A 27 5.54 1.52 7.48
N ASP A 28 5.52 1.87 6.19
CA ASP A 28 4.27 2.00 5.44
C ASP A 28 3.54 0.66 5.43
N GLN A 29 2.46 0.53 6.18
CA GLN A 29 1.81 -0.76 6.44
C GLN A 29 0.29 -0.66 6.33
N LEU A 30 -0.29 -1.69 5.73
CA LEU A 30 -1.74 -1.88 5.68
C LEU A 30 -2.23 -2.57 6.96
N PHE A 31 -3.37 -2.13 7.48
CA PHE A 31 -4.13 -2.79 8.53
C PHE A 31 -5.55 -3.06 8.05
N ILE A 32 -6.09 -4.21 8.44
CA ILE A 32 -7.48 -4.59 8.18
C ILE A 32 -8.27 -4.36 9.46
N LEU A 33 -9.41 -3.69 9.34
CA LEU A 33 -10.30 -3.39 10.45
C LEU A 33 -11.67 -3.99 10.22
N VAL A 34 -12.29 -4.50 11.29
CA VAL A 34 -13.70 -4.91 11.31
C VAL A 34 -14.38 -4.21 12.48
N ASP A 35 -15.46 -3.51 12.21
CA ASP A 35 -16.21 -2.70 13.18
C ASP A 35 -15.31 -1.73 13.97
N GLY A 36 -14.26 -1.24 13.30
CA GLY A 36 -13.30 -0.29 13.85
C GLY A 36 -12.17 -0.88 14.70
N ALA A 37 -12.13 -2.21 14.90
CA ALA A 37 -11.02 -2.88 15.56
C ALA A 37 -10.04 -3.45 14.52
N VAL A 38 -8.73 -3.34 14.76
CA VAL A 38 -7.71 -3.97 13.92
C VAL A 38 -7.79 -5.48 14.11
N VAL A 39 -8.02 -6.21 13.03
CA VAL A 39 -8.14 -7.68 13.04
C VAL A 39 -6.94 -8.37 12.40
N ALA A 40 -6.20 -7.67 11.52
CA ALA A 40 -4.99 -8.21 10.91
C ALA A 40 -4.04 -7.12 10.42
N GLU A 41 -2.76 -7.48 10.39
CA GLU A 41 -1.71 -6.76 9.68
C GLU A 41 -1.66 -7.24 8.23
N GLY A 42 -1.67 -6.30 7.30
CA GLY A 42 -1.46 -6.53 5.88
C GLY A 42 0.00 -6.33 5.47
N PRO A 43 0.25 -6.23 4.15
CA PRO A 43 1.59 -6.02 3.61
C PRO A 43 2.25 -4.72 4.12
N ARG A 44 3.58 -4.77 4.19
CA ARG A 44 4.47 -3.66 4.52
C ARG A 44 5.11 -3.07 3.27
N ASN A 45 5.68 -1.88 3.40
CA ASN A 45 6.27 -1.07 2.34
C ASN A 45 5.26 -0.66 1.25
N ILE A 46 4.05 -0.28 1.66
CA ILE A 46 3.03 0.27 0.76
C ILE A 46 3.55 1.61 0.20
N PRO A 47 3.49 1.90 -1.11
CA PRO A 47 4.08 3.11 -1.69
C PRO A 47 3.21 4.35 -1.43
N THR A 48 3.22 4.88 -0.20
CA THR A 48 2.34 6.01 0.21
C THR A 48 2.69 7.37 -0.37
N GLY A 49 3.80 7.47 -1.11
CA GLY A 49 4.20 8.65 -1.88
C GLY A 49 3.41 8.84 -3.19
N ARG A 50 2.47 7.94 -3.51
CA ARG A 50 1.62 8.00 -4.70
C ARG A 50 0.14 7.80 -4.32
N PRO A 51 -0.82 8.25 -5.15
CA PRO A 51 -2.22 7.92 -4.95
C PRO A 51 -2.43 6.41 -4.85
N LEU A 52 -3.20 5.99 -3.85
CA LEU A 52 -3.64 4.62 -3.66
C LEU A 52 -5.14 4.54 -3.91
N TYR A 53 -5.58 3.45 -4.52
CA TYR A 53 -6.99 3.23 -4.83
C TYR A 53 -7.42 1.92 -4.19
N GLY A 54 -8.53 1.97 -3.45
CA GLY A 54 -9.18 0.78 -2.93
C GLY A 54 -9.94 0.08 -4.06
N VAL A 55 -9.81 -1.24 -4.12
CA VAL A 55 -10.59 -2.09 -5.02
C VAL A 55 -11.37 -3.07 -4.16
N VAL A 56 -12.65 -3.25 -4.48
CA VAL A 56 -13.49 -4.26 -3.85
C VAL A 56 -13.90 -5.26 -4.91
N ASP A 57 -13.68 -6.54 -4.62
CA ASP A 57 -14.11 -7.64 -5.46
C ASP A 57 -15.16 -8.46 -4.70
N LEU A 58 -16.28 -8.72 -5.36
CA LEU A 58 -17.40 -9.46 -4.81
C LEU A 58 -17.33 -10.90 -5.31
N ILE A 59 -16.47 -11.69 -4.66
CA ILE A 59 -16.32 -13.12 -4.96
C ILE A 59 -17.10 -13.93 -3.93
N GLY A 60 -17.81 -14.97 -4.40
CA GLY A 60 -18.50 -15.94 -3.56
C GLY A 60 -19.89 -15.48 -3.12
N SER A 61 -20.18 -15.56 -1.83
CA SER A 61 -21.53 -15.32 -1.27
C SER A 61 -21.82 -13.84 -0.94
N THR A 62 -20.98 -12.90 -1.37
CA THR A 62 -21.18 -11.47 -1.09
C THR A 62 -22.05 -10.84 -2.17
N ASN A 63 -23.28 -10.46 -1.82
CA ASN A 63 -24.22 -9.90 -2.80
C ASN A 63 -23.93 -8.44 -3.16
N ALA A 64 -23.60 -7.63 -2.17
CA ALA A 64 -23.39 -6.19 -2.34
C ALA A 64 -22.53 -5.65 -1.20
N VAL A 65 -21.91 -4.50 -1.44
CA VAL A 65 -21.23 -3.69 -0.43
C VAL A 65 -21.68 -2.23 -0.56
N ALA A 66 -21.77 -1.54 0.56
CA ALA A 66 -21.95 -0.09 0.58
C ALA A 66 -20.60 0.56 0.90
N LEU A 67 -20.10 1.40 0.01
CA LEU A 67 -18.92 2.22 0.29
C LEU A 67 -19.36 3.37 1.19
N SER A 68 -18.70 3.48 2.35
CA SER A 68 -19.01 4.56 3.29
C SER A 68 -18.30 5.83 2.84
N ASP A 69 -18.98 6.96 2.97
CA ASP A 69 -18.41 8.26 2.64
C ASP A 69 -17.35 8.64 3.69
N PRO A 70 -16.10 8.93 3.29
CA PRO A 70 -15.03 9.29 4.22
C PRO A 70 -15.30 10.57 5.02
N GLU A 71 -16.14 11.50 4.55
CA GLU A 71 -16.46 12.72 5.30
C GLU A 71 -17.41 12.45 6.46
N THR A 72 -18.32 11.48 6.30
CA THR A 72 -19.33 11.12 7.29
C THR A 72 -18.93 9.91 8.14
N THR A 73 -17.89 9.18 7.74
CA THR A 73 -17.41 8.00 8.45
C THR A 73 -16.17 8.35 9.26
N PRO A 74 -16.31 8.56 10.59
CA PRO A 74 -15.16 8.88 11.42
C PRO A 74 -14.14 7.74 11.36
N LEU A 75 -12.85 8.10 11.37
CA LEU A 75 -11.79 7.12 11.53
C LEU A 75 -12.03 6.35 12.83
N PRO A 76 -11.98 5.01 12.81
CA PRO A 76 -12.23 4.23 14.00
C PRO A 76 -11.14 4.52 15.06
N PRO A 77 -11.46 4.47 16.37
CA PRO A 77 -10.52 4.82 17.43
C PRO A 77 -9.20 4.05 17.38
N ALA A 78 -9.23 2.78 16.96
CA ALA A 78 -8.01 1.98 16.79
C ALA A 78 -7.10 2.53 15.67
N ALA A 79 -7.67 3.10 14.61
CA ALA A 79 -6.90 3.75 13.55
C ALA A 79 -6.19 5.00 14.06
N LEU A 80 -6.80 5.76 14.97
CA LEU A 80 -6.19 6.98 15.53
C LEU A 80 -4.91 6.69 16.33
N GLN A 81 -4.81 5.52 16.96
CA GLN A 81 -3.61 5.10 17.68
C GLN A 81 -2.47 4.68 16.75
N LEU A 82 -2.80 4.29 15.52
CA LEU A 82 -1.84 3.90 14.49
C LEU A 82 -1.33 5.08 13.66
N VAL A 83 -1.96 6.26 13.79
CA VAL A 83 -1.44 7.50 13.23
C VAL A 83 -0.33 7.99 14.16
N PRO A 84 0.91 8.15 13.66
CA PRO A 84 1.98 8.72 14.46
C PRO A 84 1.52 10.07 15.00
N LYS A 85 1.45 10.20 16.33
CA LYS A 85 1.21 11.48 16.98
C LYS A 85 2.34 12.40 16.54
N ALA A 86 2.04 13.39 15.70
CA ALA A 86 3.03 14.31 15.18
C ALA A 86 3.83 14.85 16.37
N VAL A 87 5.10 14.44 16.46
CA VAL A 87 6.00 14.96 17.47
C VAL A 87 6.10 16.45 17.17
N PRO A 88 5.78 17.35 18.12
CA PRO A 88 5.95 18.78 17.87
C PRO A 88 7.41 18.97 17.47
N SER A 89 7.61 19.37 16.21
CA SER A 89 8.93 19.76 15.73
C SER A 89 9.43 20.83 16.68
N SER A 90 10.46 20.53 17.46
CA SER A 90 11.16 21.52 18.26
C SER A 90 11.71 22.56 17.29
N SER A 91 10.94 23.62 17.10
CA SER A 91 11.30 24.81 16.38
C SER A 91 12.64 25.27 16.94
N GLY A 92 13.62 25.35 16.03
CA GLY A 92 15.02 25.56 16.33
C GLY A 92 15.23 26.69 17.31
N ARG A 93 16.04 26.40 18.33
CA ARG A 93 16.73 27.40 19.11
C ARG A 93 17.64 28.17 18.15
N SER A 94 17.18 29.33 17.70
CA SER A 94 17.98 30.29 16.96
C SER A 94 19.03 30.87 17.91
N GLU A 95 20.16 30.18 18.03
CA GLU A 95 21.34 30.71 18.70
C GLU A 95 22.08 31.60 17.70
N SER A 96 21.66 32.87 17.66
CA SER A 96 22.41 33.95 17.01
C SER A 96 23.67 34.20 17.83
N GLY A 97 24.76 33.52 17.48
CA GLY A 97 26.05 33.62 18.14
C GLY A 97 27.18 33.36 17.15
N ARG A 98 27.86 34.44 16.77
CA ARG A 98 29.09 34.57 15.96
C ARG A 98 30.03 33.35 16.11
N ILE A 99 30.66 32.87 15.05
CA ILE A 99 32.05 33.25 14.68
C ILE A 99 32.29 32.97 13.19
N ALA A 100 32.85 33.97 12.51
CA ALA A 100 33.41 33.88 11.18
C ALA A 100 34.62 32.92 11.16
N PHE A 101 34.55 31.86 10.37
CA PHE A 101 35.74 31.11 9.96
C PHE A 101 36.03 31.34 8.47
N ARG A 102 37.17 31.98 8.30
CA ARG A 102 37.88 32.32 7.06
C ARG A 102 38.07 31.07 6.19
N LEU A 103 37.68 31.18 4.92
CA LEU A 103 38.08 30.28 3.85
C LEU A 103 39.61 30.26 3.69
N PRO A 104 40.21 29.10 3.43
CA PRO A 104 41.29 29.02 2.47
C PRO A 104 40.80 28.45 1.15
N SER A 105 41.11 29.21 0.11
CA SER A 105 40.96 28.88 -1.31
C SER A 105 41.67 27.59 -1.71
N ARG A 106 41.14 26.98 -2.79
CA ARG A 106 41.90 26.38 -3.90
C ARG A 106 42.46 24.96 -3.69
N GLN A 107 41.88 23.98 -4.39
CA GLN A 107 42.57 23.35 -5.52
C GLN A 107 41.65 22.44 -6.34
N THR A 108 41.55 22.75 -7.62
CA THR A 108 41.07 21.88 -8.69
C THR A 108 42.16 20.86 -9.06
N ARG A 109 41.81 19.57 -9.07
CA ARG A 109 42.49 18.47 -9.79
C ARG A 109 41.38 17.49 -10.15
N SER A 110 40.83 17.51 -11.37
CA SER A 110 41.36 16.94 -12.62
C SER A 110 41.80 15.47 -12.50
N ARG A 111 41.20 14.65 -13.39
CA ARG A 111 41.80 13.47 -14.06
C ARG A 111 41.69 12.16 -13.26
N ASN A 112 41.25 11.01 -13.78
CA ASN A 112 41.22 10.50 -15.16
C ASN A 112 40.22 9.35 -15.34
N GLU A 113 39.84 9.14 -16.59
CA GLU A 113 39.16 7.97 -17.18
C GLU A 113 39.81 6.60 -16.83
N SER A 114 39.01 5.53 -16.84
CA SER A 114 39.27 4.36 -17.71
C SER A 114 38.17 3.29 -17.70
N LYS A 115 37.66 3.01 -18.91
CA LYS A 115 37.45 1.70 -19.58
C LYS A 115 36.54 0.65 -18.89
N LYS A 116 35.47 0.15 -19.51
CA LYS A 116 35.28 -0.64 -20.77
C LYS A 116 35.00 -2.11 -20.41
N GLY A 117 33.83 -2.60 -20.82
CA GLY A 117 33.39 -4.00 -20.75
C GLY A 117 31.94 -4.10 -21.24
N THR A 118 31.66 -3.97 -22.54
CA THR A 118 31.57 -5.03 -23.56
C THR A 118 30.70 -6.24 -23.20
N SER A 119 29.55 -6.30 -23.89
CA SER A 119 28.93 -7.45 -24.60
C SER A 119 28.39 -8.68 -23.87
N SER A 120 27.08 -8.92 -24.03
CA SER A 120 26.43 -10.07 -24.73
C SER A 120 24.99 -10.22 -24.20
N SER A 121 23.92 -10.10 -24.99
CA SER A 121 23.40 -11.01 -26.04
C SER A 121 23.04 -12.40 -25.53
N VAL A 122 21.76 -12.62 -25.17
CA VAL A 122 20.99 -13.87 -25.36
C VAL A 122 19.51 -13.45 -25.37
N ALA A 123 18.79 -13.38 -26.49
CA ALA A 123 18.26 -14.44 -27.35
C ALA A 123 17.26 -15.39 -26.66
N GLY A 124 16.02 -15.38 -27.16
CA GLY A 124 15.19 -16.58 -27.28
C GLY A 124 14.15 -16.81 -26.18
N GLY A 125 12.89 -17.03 -26.60
CA GLY A 125 11.89 -17.63 -25.73
C GLY A 125 10.44 -17.34 -26.09
N SER A 126 10.03 -17.67 -27.32
CA SER A 126 8.64 -17.68 -27.77
C SER A 126 7.97 -19.00 -27.35
N VAL A 127 6.86 -18.95 -26.61
CA VAL A 127 5.91 -20.07 -26.36
C VAL A 127 4.55 -19.39 -26.11
N ALA A 128 3.57 -19.33 -27.01
CA ALA A 128 2.80 -20.33 -27.74
C ALA A 128 1.93 -21.25 -26.85
N GLY A 129 0.61 -21.07 -26.92
CA GLY A 129 -0.42 -21.96 -26.35
C GLY A 129 -0.70 -21.70 -24.87
N ASP A 130 -1.93 -21.62 -24.38
CA ASP A 130 -3.07 -22.44 -24.79
C ASP A 130 -4.40 -21.68 -24.57
N LYS A 131 -5.33 -21.83 -25.51
CA LYS A 131 -6.69 -21.31 -25.39
C LYS A 131 -7.49 -22.31 -24.55
N ALA A 132 -7.67 -22.03 -23.27
CA ALA A 132 -8.73 -22.69 -22.50
C ALA A 132 -10.09 -22.11 -22.95
N ALA A 133 -10.86 -22.94 -23.67
CA ALA A 133 -12.26 -22.67 -23.97
C ALA A 133 -13.04 -22.63 -22.65
N PHE A 134 -13.67 -21.50 -22.36
CA PHE A 134 -14.59 -21.34 -21.25
C PHE A 134 -15.96 -21.85 -21.69
N GLU A 135 -16.30 -23.07 -21.26
CA GLU A 135 -17.61 -23.67 -21.46
C GLU A 135 -18.60 -23.00 -20.50
N MET A 136 -19.58 -22.26 -21.04
CA MET A 136 -20.63 -21.63 -20.24
C MET A 136 -21.72 -22.65 -19.90
N PRO A 137 -22.12 -22.81 -18.62
CA PRO A 137 -23.32 -23.57 -18.28
C PRO A 137 -24.56 -22.79 -18.74
N SER A 138 -25.44 -23.51 -19.43
CA SER A 138 -26.72 -23.02 -19.94
C SER A 138 -27.69 -22.77 -18.78
N PHE A 139 -28.09 -21.52 -18.57
CA PHE A 139 -29.12 -21.16 -17.59
C PHE A 139 -30.49 -21.63 -18.11
N HIS A 140 -31.07 -22.65 -17.46
CA HIS A 140 -32.48 -22.97 -17.62
C HIS A 140 -33.29 -21.94 -16.82
N GLY A 141 -34.06 -21.14 -17.56
CA GLY A 141 -35.07 -20.26 -16.98
C GLY A 141 -36.21 -21.08 -16.39
N SER A 142 -36.38 -21.00 -15.08
CA SER A 142 -37.60 -21.40 -14.40
C SER A 142 -38.42 -20.15 -14.14
N GLN A 143 -39.44 -19.95 -14.97
CA GLN A 143 -40.60 -19.12 -14.63
C GLN A 143 -41.43 -19.79 -13.52
N SER A 144 -42.43 -19.05 -13.06
CA SER A 144 -43.58 -19.40 -12.19
C SER A 144 -43.34 -19.16 -10.70
N PHE A 145 -44.18 -18.45 -9.94
CA PHE A 145 -45.53 -17.89 -10.15
C PHE A 145 -45.63 -16.52 -9.45
#